data_AF-A0A432Q3G7-F1
#
_entry.id   AF-A0A432Q3G7-F1
#
_cell.length_a   1.000
_cell.length_b   1.000
_cell.length_c   1.000
_cell.angle_alpha   90.00
_cell.angle_beta   90.00
_cell.angle_gamma   90.00
#
_symmetry.space_group_name_H-M   'P 1'
#
loop_
_entity.id
_entity.type
_entity.pdbx_description
1 polymer ?
#
loop_
_entity_poly.entity_id
_entity_poly.type
_entity_poly.pdbx_seq_one_letter_code
_entity_poly.pdbx_strand_id
1 'polypeptide(L)'
;MEELKKQRRHIRDLMRYAVPDEHMEAAGDLLILFRDDRLALTVLEEFYSFLPEAREDWIKEFRVVARKKGVVLLAAVTSDEAYLYLVSSEGVEFHGSLSEGYLDQQLLRFFKLPDSKSFIELSRDITRFPVYQAVRVDPDICPACHAATGETHELGCPVEICPWCGGQLIYCSCRFDKLGLEILESEQDLIRFEKLLEQQGRIAYAPEQKPGYADDGPGIEQH
;
A
#
# COMPACT_ATOMS: atom_id res chain seq x y z
N MET A 1 -7.41 0.34 14.24
CA MET A 1 -6.66 -0.55 15.16
C MET A 1 -7.37 -1.88 15.39
N GLU A 2 -8.67 -1.92 15.70
CA GLU A 2 -9.38 -3.18 15.95
C GLU A 2 -9.54 -4.04 14.67
N GLU A 3 -9.84 -3.42 13.54
CA GLU A 3 -9.95 -4.14 12.26
C GLU A 3 -8.64 -4.83 11.85
N LEU A 4 -7.49 -4.15 11.95
CA LEU A 4 -6.18 -4.78 11.68
C LEU A 4 -5.86 -5.91 12.67
N LYS A 5 -6.33 -5.83 13.92
CA LYS A 5 -6.19 -6.96 14.87
C LYS A 5 -7.04 -8.16 14.45
N LYS A 6 -8.27 -7.93 13.97
CA LYS A 6 -9.13 -8.99 13.45
C LYS A 6 -8.53 -9.63 12.20
N GLN A 7 -8.09 -8.82 11.24
CA GLN A 7 -7.44 -9.27 10.01
C GLN A 7 -6.21 -10.14 10.32
N ARG A 8 -5.32 -9.69 11.21
CA ARG A 8 -4.16 -10.51 11.62
C ARG A 8 -4.53 -11.83 12.28
N ARG A 9 -5.61 -11.86 13.06
CA ARG A 9 -6.10 -13.12 13.65
C ARG A 9 -6.58 -14.06 12.56
N HIS A 10 -7.34 -13.53 11.60
CA HIS A 10 -7.81 -14.29 10.45
C HIS A 10 -6.65 -14.86 9.62
N ILE A 11 -5.68 -14.02 9.25
CA ILE A 11 -4.45 -14.45 8.56
C ILE A 11 -3.75 -15.57 9.33
N ARG A 12 -3.58 -15.41 10.64
CA ARG A 12 -2.95 -16.45 11.48
C ARG A 12 -3.73 -17.77 11.46
N ASP A 13 -5.05 -17.72 11.41
CA ASP A 13 -5.86 -18.94 11.32
C ASP A 13 -5.71 -19.60 9.94
N LEU A 14 -5.63 -18.83 8.85
CA LEU A 14 -5.34 -19.35 7.50
C LEU A 14 -3.95 -19.99 7.42
N MET A 15 -2.94 -19.35 8.00
CA MET A 15 -1.56 -19.84 8.00
C MET A 15 -1.44 -21.26 8.55
N ARG A 16 -2.28 -21.66 9.53
CA ARG A 16 -2.26 -23.03 10.10
C ARG A 16 -2.54 -24.14 9.10
N TYR A 17 -3.14 -23.82 7.96
CA TYR A 17 -3.46 -24.78 6.90
C TYR A 17 -2.56 -24.63 5.67
N ALA A 18 -1.75 -23.57 5.64
CA ALA A 18 -1.02 -23.14 4.45
C ALA A 18 0.49 -23.19 4.65
N VAL A 19 0.97 -22.90 5.86
CA VAL A 19 2.39 -22.78 6.17
C VAL A 19 2.91 -24.12 6.71
N PRO A 20 3.99 -24.68 6.15
CA PRO A 20 4.65 -25.85 6.72
C PRO A 20 5.04 -25.63 8.20
N ASP A 21 4.88 -26.65 9.05
CA ASP A 21 5.06 -26.54 10.50
C ASP A 21 6.44 -25.95 10.90
N GLU A 22 7.50 -26.33 10.19
CA GLU A 22 8.87 -25.83 10.41
C GLU A 22 9.06 -24.33 10.12
N HIS A 23 8.11 -23.70 9.43
CA HIS A 23 8.16 -22.31 9.00
C HIS A 23 7.11 -21.41 9.67
N MET A 24 6.24 -21.97 10.51
CA MET A 24 5.17 -21.25 11.19
C MET A 24 5.68 -20.06 12.02
N GLU A 25 6.81 -20.21 12.72
CA GLU A 25 7.41 -19.15 13.53
C GLU A 25 7.88 -17.98 12.64
N ALA A 26 8.68 -18.28 11.62
CA ALA A 26 9.22 -17.26 10.71
C ALA A 26 8.12 -16.53 9.93
N ALA A 27 7.09 -17.24 9.46
CA ALA A 27 5.94 -16.62 8.83
C ALA A 27 5.13 -15.76 9.83
N GLY A 28 5.09 -16.17 11.09
CA GLY A 28 4.48 -15.42 12.19
C GLY A 28 5.20 -14.10 12.49
N ASP A 29 6.52 -14.07 12.39
CA ASP A 29 7.33 -12.85 12.54
C ASP A 29 6.99 -11.81 11.48
N LEU A 30 6.74 -12.23 10.23
CA LEU A 30 6.32 -11.34 9.15
C LEU A 30 4.97 -10.66 9.46
N LEU A 31 4.04 -11.41 10.04
CA LEU A 31 2.73 -10.89 10.48
C LEU A 31 2.86 -9.89 11.64
N ILE A 32 3.89 -10.02 12.48
CA ILE A 32 4.21 -9.07 13.55
C ILE A 32 4.87 -7.82 12.97
N LEU A 33 5.81 -7.99 12.03
CA LEU A 33 6.51 -6.91 11.36
C LEU A 33 5.53 -5.95 10.67
N PHE A 34 4.55 -6.48 9.95
CA PHE A 34 3.54 -5.71 9.21
C PHE A 34 2.27 -5.45 10.00
N ARG A 35 2.31 -5.50 11.34
CA ARG A 35 1.11 -5.48 12.18
C ARG A 35 0.17 -4.27 12.00
N ASP A 36 0.72 -3.16 11.53
CA ASP A 36 0.01 -1.90 11.31
C ASP A 36 0.04 -1.47 9.83
N ASP A 37 0.52 -2.34 8.93
CA ASP A 37 0.68 -2.08 7.51
C ASP A 37 -0.48 -2.72 6.74
N ARG A 38 -1.45 -1.89 6.34
CA ARG A 38 -2.66 -2.39 5.69
C ARG A 38 -2.36 -3.06 4.34
N LEU A 39 -1.43 -2.53 3.54
CA LEU A 39 -1.16 -3.11 2.22
C LEU A 39 -0.52 -4.49 2.35
N ALA A 40 0.50 -4.63 3.20
CA ALA A 40 1.14 -5.92 3.43
C ALA A 40 0.16 -6.94 4.03
N LEU A 41 -0.68 -6.54 4.99
CA LEU A 41 -1.69 -7.43 5.57
C LEU A 41 -2.72 -7.88 4.53
N THR A 42 -3.15 -6.99 3.62
CA THR A 42 -4.06 -7.36 2.53
C THR A 42 -3.43 -8.39 1.59
N VAL A 43 -2.14 -8.25 1.23
CA VAL A 43 -1.45 -9.26 0.40
C VAL A 43 -1.29 -10.59 1.14
N LEU A 44 -0.94 -10.57 2.43
CA LEU A 44 -0.85 -11.78 3.24
C LEU A 44 -2.19 -12.51 3.31
N GLU A 45 -3.29 -11.78 3.55
CA GLU A 45 -4.64 -12.33 3.58
C GLU A 45 -5.02 -12.96 2.24
N GLU A 46 -4.76 -12.28 1.13
CA GLU A 46 -5.02 -12.80 -0.23
C GLU A 46 -4.22 -14.08 -0.51
N PHE A 47 -2.91 -14.06 -0.24
CA PHE A 47 -2.04 -15.22 -0.46
C PHE A 47 -2.48 -16.44 0.34
N TYR A 48 -2.77 -16.29 1.63
CA TYR A 48 -3.17 -17.42 2.48
C TYR A 48 -4.64 -17.84 2.27
N SER A 49 -5.47 -16.97 1.70
CA SER A 49 -6.83 -17.32 1.27
C SER A 49 -6.83 -18.11 -0.04
N PHE A 50 -5.90 -17.77 -0.93
CA PHE A 50 -5.80 -18.33 -2.28
C PHE A 50 -4.34 -18.69 -2.59
N LEU A 51 -3.88 -19.78 -1.99
CA LEU A 51 -2.51 -20.26 -2.21
C LEU A 51 -2.24 -20.47 -3.71
N PRO A 52 -1.24 -19.77 -4.27
CA PRO A 52 -0.78 -20.06 -5.61
C PRO A 52 -0.43 -21.55 -5.73
N GLU A 53 -0.88 -22.18 -6.82
CA GLU A 53 -0.66 -23.61 -7.11
C GLU A 53 -1.25 -24.60 -6.08
N ALA A 54 -2.06 -24.13 -5.13
CA ALA A 54 -2.75 -24.93 -4.11
C ALA A 54 -1.81 -25.85 -3.30
N ARG A 55 -0.59 -25.37 -2.99
CA ARG A 55 0.41 -26.08 -2.19
C ARG A 55 0.78 -25.29 -0.93
N GLU A 56 1.20 -26.01 0.10
CA GLU A 56 1.71 -25.39 1.32
C GLU A 56 2.95 -24.56 0.99
N ASP A 57 2.95 -23.30 1.41
CA ASP A 57 4.04 -22.34 1.21
C ASP A 57 3.85 -21.15 2.17
N TRP A 58 4.84 -20.27 2.21
CA TRP A 58 4.82 -19.09 3.05
C TRP A 58 5.58 -17.94 2.41
N ILE A 59 5.13 -16.72 2.70
CA ILE A 59 5.82 -15.51 2.25
C ILE A 59 6.99 -15.25 3.21
N LYS A 60 8.20 -15.18 2.65
CA LYS A 60 9.45 -14.87 3.35
C LYS A 60 9.66 -13.37 3.50
N GLU A 61 9.37 -12.64 2.43
CA GLU A 61 9.53 -11.19 2.36
C GLU A 61 8.71 -10.62 1.20
N PHE A 62 8.51 -9.30 1.24
CA PHE A 62 7.96 -8.53 0.13
C PHE A 62 9.07 -7.71 -0.54
N ARG A 63 9.00 -7.60 -1.86
CA ARG A 63 9.90 -6.79 -2.68
C ARG A 63 9.09 -5.79 -3.48
N VAL A 64 9.58 -4.56 -3.61
CA VAL A 64 8.89 -3.49 -4.34
C VAL A 64 9.33 -3.49 -5.79
N VAL A 65 8.45 -3.96 -6.68
CA VAL A 65 8.71 -3.94 -8.11
C VAL A 65 8.53 -2.53 -8.66
N ALA A 66 7.41 -1.90 -8.29
CA ALA A 66 7.14 -0.51 -8.62
C ALA A 66 6.14 0.09 -7.63
N ARG A 67 6.14 1.43 -7.54
CA ARG A 67 5.15 2.20 -6.80
C ARG A 67 4.79 3.45 -7.57
N LYS A 68 3.53 3.85 -7.51
CA LYS A 68 3.08 5.11 -8.06
C LYS A 68 1.75 5.54 -7.47
N LYS A 69 1.68 6.76 -6.92
CA LYS A 69 0.45 7.38 -6.41
C LYS A 69 -0.33 6.46 -5.45
N GLY A 70 0.36 5.83 -4.50
CA GLY A 70 -0.26 4.92 -3.52
C GLY A 70 -0.61 3.51 -4.02
N VAL A 71 -0.45 3.24 -5.31
CA VAL A 71 -0.55 1.89 -5.87
C VAL A 71 0.84 1.25 -5.89
N VAL A 72 0.95 0.04 -5.38
CA VAL A 72 2.23 -0.68 -5.26
C VAL A 72 2.13 -2.02 -5.97
N LEU A 73 3.08 -2.30 -6.86
CA LEU A 73 3.31 -3.64 -7.38
C LEU A 73 4.34 -4.32 -6.49
N LEU A 74 3.88 -5.27 -5.68
CA LEU A 74 4.71 -6.07 -4.78
C LEU A 74 5.01 -7.43 -5.41
N ALA A 75 6.22 -7.92 -5.20
CA ALA A 75 6.55 -9.32 -5.35
C ALA A 75 6.59 -9.98 -3.96
N ALA A 76 5.67 -10.93 -3.73
CA ALA A 76 5.66 -11.78 -2.54
C ALA A 76 6.61 -12.95 -2.78
N VAL A 77 7.73 -12.97 -2.07
CA VAL A 77 8.78 -13.98 -2.24
C VAL A 77 8.49 -15.16 -1.35
N THR A 78 8.39 -16.35 -1.93
CA THR A 78 8.10 -17.59 -1.19
C THR A 78 9.30 -18.52 -1.18
N SER A 79 9.09 -19.81 -0.89
CA SER A 79 10.18 -20.79 -0.90
C SER A 79 10.72 -21.10 -2.28
N ASP A 80 9.84 -21.13 -3.27
CA ASP A 80 10.17 -21.62 -4.61
C ASP A 80 9.99 -20.56 -5.70
N GLU A 81 9.12 -19.58 -5.48
CA GLU A 81 8.69 -18.62 -6.49
C GLU A 81 8.59 -17.21 -5.89
N ALA A 82 8.28 -16.23 -6.74
CA ALA A 82 7.78 -14.95 -6.30
C ALA A 82 6.53 -14.58 -7.09
N TYR A 83 5.53 -14.04 -6.43
CA TYR A 83 4.22 -13.75 -7.01
C TYR A 83 3.94 -12.25 -7.03
N LEU A 84 3.39 -11.76 -8.13
CA LEU A 84 3.08 -10.35 -8.34
C LEU A 84 1.70 -10.01 -7.80
N TYR A 85 1.63 -9.00 -6.93
CA TYR A 85 0.40 -8.44 -6.39
C TYR A 85 0.37 -6.93 -6.62
N LEU A 86 -0.69 -6.44 -7.26
CA LEU A 86 -1.00 -5.02 -7.32
C LEU A 86 -1.86 -4.69 -6.11
N VAL A 87 -1.42 -3.78 -5.25
CA VAL A 87 -2.10 -3.47 -3.99
C VAL A 87 -2.22 -1.97 -3.76
N SER A 88 -3.36 -1.55 -3.23
CA SER A 88 -3.68 -0.17 -2.86
C SER A 88 -4.62 -0.13 -1.65
N SER A 89 -5.07 1.06 -1.27
CA SER A 89 -6.12 1.30 -0.27
C SER A 89 -7.44 0.57 -0.59
N GLU A 90 -7.73 0.41 -1.89
CA GLU A 90 -8.97 -0.15 -2.43
C GLU A 90 -8.98 -1.69 -2.46
N GLY A 91 -7.82 -2.33 -2.56
CA GLY A 91 -7.75 -3.80 -2.62
C GLY A 91 -6.43 -4.35 -3.12
N VAL A 92 -6.47 -5.63 -3.51
CA VAL A 92 -5.34 -6.38 -4.04
C VAL A 92 -5.77 -7.20 -5.25
N GLU A 93 -4.89 -7.29 -6.24
CA GLU A 93 -5.05 -8.11 -7.44
C GLU A 93 -3.81 -8.97 -7.66
N PHE A 94 -4.02 -10.27 -7.90
CA PHE A 94 -2.97 -11.20 -8.26
C PHE A 94 -2.65 -11.15 -9.76
N HIS A 95 -1.36 -11.05 -10.11
CA HIS A 95 -0.87 -10.93 -11.48
C HIS A 95 0.04 -12.09 -11.93
N GLY A 96 0.04 -13.21 -11.21
CA GLY A 96 0.82 -14.40 -11.61
C GLY A 96 2.23 -14.43 -11.02
N SER A 97 3.05 -15.34 -11.54
CA SER A 97 4.45 -15.48 -11.12
C SER A 97 5.32 -14.39 -11.74
N LEU A 98 6.26 -13.89 -10.94
CA LEU A 98 7.33 -12.99 -11.38
C LEU A 98 8.21 -13.64 -12.45
N SER A 99 8.40 -14.97 -12.40
CA SER A 99 9.28 -15.69 -13.33
C SER A 99 8.70 -15.76 -14.75
N GLU A 100 7.38 -15.80 -14.88
CA GLU A 100 6.68 -15.65 -16.16
C GLU A 100 6.87 -14.25 -16.73
N GLY A 101 7.08 -13.25 -15.85
CA GLY A 101 7.37 -11.87 -16.17
C GLY A 101 6.31 -11.20 -17.05
N TYR A 102 5.11 -11.77 -17.12
CA TYR A 102 4.00 -11.21 -17.85
C TYR A 102 3.33 -10.14 -17.00
N LEU A 103 3.37 -8.89 -17.48
CA LEU A 103 2.61 -7.79 -16.91
C LEU A 103 1.85 -7.10 -18.03
N ASP A 104 0.60 -6.74 -17.76
CA ASP A 104 -0.24 -6.05 -18.72
C ASP A 104 0.40 -4.72 -19.19
N GLN A 105 0.18 -4.36 -20.47
CA GLN A 105 0.78 -3.16 -21.05
C GLN A 105 0.34 -1.87 -20.35
N GLN A 106 -0.88 -1.82 -19.81
CA GLN A 106 -1.37 -0.67 -19.07
C GLN A 106 -0.62 -0.51 -17.75
N LEU A 107 -0.32 -1.61 -17.06
CA LEU A 107 0.48 -1.59 -15.82
C LEU A 107 1.93 -1.18 -16.08
N LEU A 108 2.56 -1.72 -17.13
CA LEU A 108 3.92 -1.31 -17.53
C LEU A 108 3.97 0.21 -17.80
N ARG A 109 3.00 0.74 -18.57
CA ARG A 109 2.90 2.18 -18.83
C ARG A 109 2.60 2.99 -17.57
N PHE A 110 1.70 2.50 -16.72
CA PHE A 110 1.33 3.16 -15.47
C PHE A 110 2.56 3.36 -14.60
N PHE A 111 3.32 2.29 -14.31
CA PHE A 111 4.53 2.35 -13.48
C PHE A 111 5.76 2.91 -14.21
N LYS A 112 5.65 3.24 -15.50
CA LYS A 112 6.78 3.62 -16.36
C LYS A 112 7.89 2.55 -16.36
N LEU A 113 7.48 1.29 -16.26
CA LEU A 113 8.38 0.16 -16.39
C LEU A 113 8.77 -0.03 -17.87
N PRO A 114 9.91 -0.70 -18.13
CA PRO A 114 10.31 -1.08 -19.47
C PRO A 114 9.25 -1.93 -20.20
N ASP A 115 9.43 -2.17 -21.49
CA ASP A 115 8.60 -3.13 -22.23
C ASP A 115 8.67 -4.54 -21.61
N SER A 116 7.71 -5.41 -21.96
CA SER A 116 7.59 -6.75 -21.37
C SER A 116 8.88 -7.57 -21.44
N LYS A 117 9.66 -7.47 -22.53
CA LYS A 117 10.91 -8.23 -22.67
C LYS A 117 11.95 -7.73 -21.67
N SER A 118 12.09 -6.41 -21.56
CA SER A 118 13.00 -5.77 -20.61
C SER A 118 12.58 -6.02 -19.15
N PHE A 119 11.27 -6.08 -18.87
CA PHE A 119 10.75 -6.43 -17.54
C PHE A 119 11.08 -7.88 -17.17
N ILE A 120 10.89 -8.85 -18.08
CA ILE A 120 11.27 -10.26 -17.86
C ILE A 120 12.76 -10.37 -17.48
N GLU A 121 13.64 -9.65 -18.17
CA GLU A 121 15.08 -9.66 -17.86
C GLU A 121 15.39 -9.07 -16.48
N LEU A 122 14.65 -8.04 -16.06
CA LEU A 122 14.76 -7.46 -14.72
C LEU A 122 14.30 -8.46 -13.65
N SER A 123 13.18 -9.15 -13.91
CA SER A 123 12.54 -10.10 -13.01
C SER A 123 13.34 -11.38 -12.74
N ARG A 124 14.36 -11.68 -13.56
CA ARG A 124 15.27 -12.82 -13.32
C ARG A 124 16.12 -12.70 -12.07
N ASP A 125 16.32 -11.48 -11.57
CA ASP A 125 17.11 -11.21 -10.39
C ASP A 125 16.30 -10.38 -9.40
N ILE A 126 15.56 -11.09 -8.55
CA ILE A 126 14.66 -10.49 -7.57
C ILE A 126 15.37 -9.56 -6.57
N THR A 127 16.68 -9.74 -6.38
CA THR A 127 17.47 -8.92 -5.46
C THR A 127 17.64 -7.48 -5.93
N ARG A 128 17.37 -7.20 -7.21
CA ARG A 128 17.33 -5.85 -7.78
C ARG A 128 16.16 -5.02 -7.27
N PHE A 129 15.11 -5.68 -6.77
CA PHE A 129 13.98 -5.00 -6.16
C PHE A 129 14.27 -4.76 -4.67
N PRO A 130 14.05 -3.53 -4.17
CA PRO A 130 14.26 -3.24 -2.76
C PRO A 130 13.25 -4.01 -1.91
N VAL A 131 13.67 -4.42 -0.70
CA VAL A 131 12.79 -5.01 0.30
C VAL A 131 11.72 -3.99 0.69
N TYR A 132 10.46 -4.42 0.73
CA TYR A 132 9.36 -3.60 1.21
C TYR A 132 9.49 -3.40 2.71
N GLN A 133 9.50 -2.14 3.14
CA GLN A 133 9.53 -1.77 4.55
C GLN A 133 8.13 -1.41 5.02
N ALA A 134 7.82 -1.77 6.26
CA ALA A 134 6.57 -1.38 6.88
C ALA A 134 6.43 0.14 6.89
N VAL A 135 5.28 0.64 6.47
CA VAL A 135 5.03 2.06 6.16
C VAL A 135 5.26 2.99 7.34
N ARG A 136 5.06 2.52 8.58
CA ARG A 136 5.35 3.32 9.78
C ARG A 136 6.83 3.71 9.88
N VAL A 137 7.73 2.84 9.41
CA VAL A 137 9.18 3.03 9.51
C VAL A 137 9.70 3.95 8.40
N ASP A 138 9.07 3.93 7.23
CA ASP A 138 9.53 4.69 6.07
C ASP A 138 9.06 6.16 6.15
N PRO A 139 9.97 7.16 6.31
CA PRO A 139 9.58 8.57 6.33
C PRO A 139 9.16 9.06 4.93
N ASP A 140 9.60 8.39 3.87
CA ASP A 140 9.35 8.78 2.48
C ASP A 140 8.01 8.26 1.95
N ILE A 141 7.19 7.66 2.81
CA ILE A 141 5.87 7.15 2.45
C ILE A 141 4.80 7.72 3.38
N CYS A 142 3.74 8.24 2.76
CA CYS A 142 2.56 8.69 3.49
C CYS A 142 1.91 7.51 4.22
N PRO A 143 1.70 7.58 5.55
CA PRO A 143 1.17 6.46 6.31
C PRO A 143 -0.32 6.17 6.07
N ALA A 144 -1.01 7.05 5.35
CA ALA A 144 -2.43 6.90 5.06
C ALA A 144 -2.69 6.38 3.65
N CYS A 145 -2.12 7.03 2.63
CA CYS A 145 -2.38 6.69 1.22
C CYS A 145 -1.17 6.06 0.50
N HIS A 146 -0.03 5.88 1.17
CA HIS A 146 1.17 5.25 0.61
C HIS A 146 1.81 6.02 -0.56
N ALA A 147 1.42 7.26 -0.81
CA ALA A 147 2.12 8.15 -1.75
C ALA A 147 3.58 8.33 -1.31
N ALA A 148 4.50 8.23 -2.26
CA ALA A 148 5.92 8.45 -2.01
C ALA A 148 6.28 9.95 -1.99
N THR A 149 7.42 10.30 -1.38
CA THR A 149 7.96 11.67 -1.42
C THR A 149 8.01 12.18 -2.86
N GLY A 150 7.45 13.38 -3.09
CA GLY A 150 7.34 13.99 -4.42
C GLY A 150 6.13 13.54 -5.24
N GLU A 151 5.34 12.57 -4.79
CA GLU A 151 4.05 12.21 -5.40
C GLU A 151 2.88 12.95 -4.75
N THR A 152 1.86 13.25 -5.54
CA THR A 152 0.57 13.73 -5.02
C THR A 152 -0.12 12.61 -4.23
N HIS A 153 -0.79 12.96 -3.13
CA HIS A 153 -1.63 12.03 -2.37
C HIS A 153 -2.76 11.42 -3.22
N GLU A 154 -3.32 10.31 -2.75
CA GLU A 154 -4.65 9.87 -3.18
C GLU A 154 -5.71 10.89 -2.75
N LEU A 155 -6.68 11.19 -3.61
CA LEU A 155 -7.74 12.16 -3.29
C LEU A 155 -8.54 11.67 -2.07
N GLY A 156 -8.65 12.51 -1.05
CA GLY A 156 -9.30 12.15 0.21
C GLY A 156 -8.34 11.61 1.27
N CYS A 157 -7.03 11.60 1.01
CA CYS A 157 -6.05 11.28 2.04
C CYS A 157 -6.12 12.28 3.20
N PRO A 158 -6.16 11.82 4.47
CA PRO A 158 -6.22 12.70 5.64
C PRO A 158 -4.95 13.53 5.89
N VAL A 159 -3.84 13.15 5.24
CA VAL A 159 -2.55 13.83 5.34
C VAL A 159 -2.41 14.91 4.26
N GLU A 160 -3.22 14.87 3.20
CA GLU A 160 -3.10 15.80 2.08
C GLU A 160 -3.32 17.26 2.53
N ILE A 161 -2.39 18.14 2.13
CA ILE A 161 -2.45 19.57 2.45
C ILE A 161 -3.20 20.32 1.36
N CYS A 162 -4.13 21.17 1.77
CA CYS A 162 -4.91 22.04 0.92
C CYS A 162 -4.02 23.10 0.26
N PRO A 163 -3.95 23.17 -1.09
CA PRO A 163 -3.06 24.10 -1.79
C PRO A 163 -3.53 25.56 -1.69
N TRP A 164 -4.75 25.81 -1.22
CA TRP A 164 -5.28 27.17 -1.07
C TRP A 164 -5.03 27.79 0.30
N CYS A 165 -5.06 27.00 1.38
CA CYS A 165 -4.97 27.54 2.74
C CYS A 165 -3.92 26.87 3.63
N GLY A 166 -3.28 25.79 3.19
CA GLY A 166 -2.27 25.06 3.97
C GLY A 166 -2.82 24.17 5.09
N GLY A 167 -4.13 24.12 5.30
CA GLY A 167 -4.78 23.16 6.23
C GLY A 167 -4.92 21.76 5.63
N GLN A 168 -5.39 20.78 6.42
CA GLN A 168 -5.70 19.43 5.90
C GLN A 168 -6.89 19.47 4.93
N LEU A 169 -6.71 18.97 3.71
CA LEU A 169 -7.68 19.07 2.61
C LEU A 169 -9.05 18.49 2.99
N ILE A 170 -9.05 17.33 3.66
CA ILE A 170 -10.28 16.63 4.05
C ILE A 170 -11.08 17.33 5.15
N TYR A 171 -10.52 18.35 5.82
CA TYR A 171 -11.21 19.14 6.85
C TYR A 171 -11.41 20.60 6.45
N CYS A 172 -10.82 21.01 5.33
CA CYS A 172 -10.88 22.39 4.87
C CYS A 172 -12.19 22.73 4.13
N SER A 173 -12.75 23.91 4.41
CA SER A 173 -13.91 24.45 3.67
C SER A 173 -13.60 24.90 2.24
N CYS A 174 -12.34 25.09 1.85
CA CYS A 174 -11.98 25.52 0.49
C CYS A 174 -12.52 24.57 -0.59
N ARG A 175 -12.70 23.28 -0.29
CA ARG A 175 -13.32 22.34 -1.24
C ARG A 175 -14.71 22.76 -1.67
N PHE A 176 -15.48 23.33 -0.74
CA PHE A 176 -16.84 23.83 -0.93
C PHE A 176 -16.80 25.21 -1.61
N ASP A 177 -15.98 26.12 -1.07
CA ASP A 177 -15.86 27.50 -1.57
C ASP A 177 -15.43 27.56 -3.05
N LYS A 178 -14.50 26.69 -3.46
CA LYS A 178 -13.98 26.67 -4.84
C LYS A 178 -14.95 26.06 -5.84
N LEU A 179 -15.86 25.19 -5.38
CA LEU A 179 -16.90 24.62 -6.22
C LEU A 179 -18.19 25.46 -6.22
N GLY A 180 -18.35 26.35 -5.23
CA GLY A 180 -19.60 27.07 -5.00
C GLY A 180 -20.71 26.14 -4.53
N LEU A 181 -20.37 25.12 -3.74
CA LEU A 181 -21.27 24.10 -3.22
C LEU A 181 -21.23 24.13 -1.69
N GLU A 182 -22.32 23.73 -1.02
CA GLU A 182 -22.33 23.55 0.45
C GLU A 182 -21.89 22.14 0.86
N ILE A 183 -22.06 21.16 -0.03
CA ILE A 183 -21.77 19.74 0.18
C ILE A 183 -21.33 19.08 -1.14
N LEU A 184 -20.54 18.01 -1.06
CA LEU A 184 -20.20 17.14 -2.20
C LEU A 184 -21.07 15.88 -2.09
N GLU A 185 -22.07 15.74 -2.96
CA GLU A 185 -23.03 14.63 -2.90
C GLU A 185 -22.88 13.65 -4.07
N SER A 186 -22.25 14.08 -5.17
CA SER A 186 -22.14 13.28 -6.38
C SER A 186 -20.69 13.01 -6.76
N GLU A 187 -20.49 11.91 -7.51
CA GLU A 187 -19.22 11.61 -8.17
C GLU A 187 -18.79 12.74 -9.12
N GLN A 188 -19.75 13.42 -9.77
CA GLN A 188 -19.46 14.56 -10.64
C GLN A 188 -18.86 15.74 -9.86
N ASP A 189 -19.28 15.96 -8.61
CA ASP A 189 -18.69 17.00 -7.76
C ASP A 189 -17.24 16.64 -7.40
N LEU A 190 -16.95 15.37 -7.12
CA LEU A 190 -15.59 14.89 -6.88
C LEU A 190 -14.69 15.05 -8.11
N ILE A 191 -15.18 14.70 -9.30
CA ILE A 191 -14.43 14.87 -10.56
C ILE A 191 -14.13 16.35 -10.82
N ARG A 192 -15.11 17.23 -10.59
CA ARG A 192 -14.92 18.69 -10.73
C ARG A 192 -13.92 19.20 -9.69
N PHE A 193 -13.99 18.70 -8.47
CA PHE A 193 -13.08 19.07 -7.39
C PHE A 193 -11.64 18.68 -7.71
N GLU A 194 -11.42 17.44 -8.12
CA GLU A 194 -10.11 16.92 -8.51
C GLU A 194 -9.52 17.78 -9.63
N LYS A 195 -10.32 18.14 -10.63
CA LYS A 195 -9.86 19.03 -11.72
C LYS A 195 -9.41 20.40 -11.21
N LEU A 196 -10.14 21.01 -10.26
CA LEU A 196 -9.73 22.29 -9.66
C LEU A 196 -8.44 22.17 -8.85
N LEU A 197 -8.28 21.07 -8.11
CA LEU A 197 -7.07 20.78 -7.36
C LEU A 197 -5.85 20.61 -8.28
N GLU A 198 -5.98 19.83 -9.34
CA GLU A 198 -4.91 19.63 -10.33
C GLU A 198 -4.54 20.95 -11.02
N GLN A 199 -5.52 21.79 -11.34
CA GLN A 199 -5.28 23.13 -11.90
C GLN A 199 -4.58 24.07 -10.94
N GLN A 200 -4.90 24.01 -9.65
CA GLN A 200 -4.24 24.79 -8.61
C GLN A 200 -2.78 24.32 -8.40
N GLY A 201 -2.50 23.04 -8.65
CA GLY A 201 -1.26 22.39 -8.30
C GLY A 201 -1.36 21.76 -6.91
N ARG A 202 -1.57 20.45 -6.87
CA ARG A 202 -1.61 19.69 -5.62
C ARG A 202 -0.24 19.67 -4.97
N ILE A 203 -0.23 19.71 -3.63
CA ILE A 203 1.00 19.62 -2.85
C ILE A 203 1.41 18.15 -2.77
N ALA A 204 2.60 17.84 -3.28
CA ALA A 204 3.17 16.50 -3.16
C ALA A 204 3.45 16.13 -1.70
N TYR A 205 3.46 14.84 -1.41
CA TYR A 205 3.88 14.33 -0.12
C TYR A 205 5.35 14.67 0.14
N ALA A 206 5.61 15.04 1.39
CA ALA A 206 6.94 15.25 1.92
C ALA A 206 6.98 14.70 3.37
N PRO A 207 8.14 14.21 3.86
CA PRO A 207 8.25 13.60 5.18
C PRO A 207 7.72 14.48 6.33
N GLU A 208 7.80 15.80 6.20
CA GLU A 208 7.32 16.76 7.21
C GLU A 208 5.79 16.74 7.38
N GLN A 209 5.06 16.20 6.39
CA GLN A 209 3.62 16.03 6.47
C GLN A 209 3.22 14.80 7.30
N LYS A 210 4.16 13.88 7.56
CA LYS A 210 3.90 12.67 8.34
C LYS A 210 3.41 13.08 9.73
N PRO A 211 2.21 12.63 10.17
CA PRO A 211 1.72 12.95 11.49
C PRO A 211 2.74 12.48 12.54
N GLY A 212 3.23 13.43 13.34
CA GLY A 212 4.00 13.10 14.54
C GLY A 212 3.04 12.46 15.53
N TYR A 213 3.09 11.14 15.68
CA TYR A 213 2.54 10.53 16.88
C TYR A 213 3.52 10.90 18.00
N ALA A 214 3.03 11.61 19.02
CA ALA A 214 3.68 11.51 20.31
C ALA A 214 3.68 10.02 20.66
N ASP A 215 4.87 9.44 20.82
CA ASP A 215 5.03 8.09 21.40
C ASP A 215 4.03 7.93 22.54
N ASP A 216 3.38 6.77 22.59
CA ASP A 216 2.45 6.36 23.64
C ASP A 216 2.85 6.98 24.99
N GLY A 217 2.16 8.06 25.35
CA GLY A 217 2.38 8.75 26.61
C GLY A 217 2.26 7.74 27.74
N PRO A 218 3.04 7.89 28.83
CA PRO A 218 3.12 6.89 29.88
C PRO A 218 1.72 6.56 30.35
N GLY A 219 1.38 5.26 30.28
CA GLY A 219 0.06 4.75 30.62
C GLY A 219 -0.42 5.37 31.92
N ILE A 220 -1.59 6.01 31.89
CA ILE A 220 -2.24 6.49 33.10
C ILE A 220 -2.67 5.23 33.85
N GLU A 221 -1.86 4.83 34.84
CA GLU A 221 -2.28 3.91 35.89
C GLU A 221 -3.48 4.55 36.59
N GLN A 222 -4.67 4.01 36.34
CA GLN A 222 -5.84 4.34 37.14
C GLN A 222 -5.75 3.53 38.43
N HIS A 223 -5.51 4.22 39.53
CA HIS A 223 -5.72 3.75 40.90
C HIS A 223 -7.20 3.47 41.18
#